data_AF-N8XMS6-F1
#
_entry.id   AF-N8XMS6-F1
#
_cell.length_a   1.000
_cell.length_b   1.000
_cell.length_c   1.000
_cell.angle_alpha   90.00
_cell.angle_beta   90.00
_cell.angle_gamma   90.00
#
_symmetry.space_group_name_H-M   'P 1'
#
loop_
_entity.id
_entity.type
_entity.pdbx_description
1 polymer ?
#
loop_
_entity_poly.entity_id
_entity_poly.type
_entity_poly.pdbx_seq_one_letter_code
_entity_poly.pdbx_strand_id
1 'polypeptide(L)'
;MVAQVLRNVFSDKLSTKYQGIIQNLANKSPIPIRHFDFKFNPAELDERFFLNKELATSYFHALSIFLTFGEDVVIDTARHHRDFIEDPILKQRLTSLIGQEAIHSKIHNQFNDEVLKENGYPVELLRAIAGKVFEYGIYKLPQSLQLSLMAGIEHYTAVLAEFMMQHEEYLLGSQDERQRAMWMWHMLEESEHKDIAYDVFLELSGNYWLRITGFLLASLTILGGVSLGGYLMPFVRKPSNLINPRYMKDIVESTALLFGSERGVFGSSFMHILEYLRPSFHPNDHDTTAYMAYYKERLLNPETGLLSPYFLKEFVPPVRAATA
;
A
#
# COMPACT_ATOMS: atom_id res chain seq x y z
N MET A 1 40.17 16.34 0.09
CA MET A 1 40.18 16.18 1.56
C MET A 1 38.80 16.43 2.18
N VAL A 2 38.15 17.57 1.92
CA VAL A 2 36.80 17.88 2.45
C VAL A 2 35.70 16.88 2.01
N ALA A 3 35.68 16.46 0.74
CA ALA A 3 34.72 15.47 0.25
C ALA A 3 34.84 14.07 0.89
N GLN A 4 36.05 13.71 1.33
CA GLN A 4 36.33 12.42 1.97
C GLN A 4 35.98 12.45 3.46
N VAL A 5 36.22 13.59 4.12
CA VAL A 5 35.77 13.84 5.49
C VAL A 5 34.24 13.89 5.56
N LEU A 6 33.58 14.55 4.60
CA LEU A 6 32.11 14.56 4.52
C LEU A 6 31.56 13.14 4.29
N ARG A 7 32.12 12.35 3.36
CA ARG A 7 31.73 10.94 3.19
C ARG A 7 31.84 10.13 4.47
N ASN A 8 32.95 10.26 5.20
CA ASN A 8 33.18 9.47 6.40
C ASN A 8 32.25 9.90 7.55
N VAL A 9 32.00 11.20 7.72
CA VAL A 9 31.07 11.71 8.75
C VAL A 9 29.61 11.34 8.44
N PHE A 10 29.19 11.36 7.17
CA PHE A 10 27.85 10.88 6.78
C PHE A 10 27.74 9.36 6.91
N SER A 11 28.78 8.61 6.52
CA SER A 11 28.85 7.15 6.65
C SER A 11 28.75 6.69 8.11
N ASP A 12 29.50 7.32 9.03
CA ASP A 12 29.52 6.94 10.44
C ASP A 12 28.22 7.31 11.16
N LYS A 13 27.61 8.46 10.84
CA LYS A 13 26.28 8.82 11.38
C LYS A 13 25.16 7.92 10.84
N LEU A 14 25.23 7.53 9.57
CA LEU A 14 24.27 6.58 8.98
C LEU A 14 24.46 5.20 9.63
N SER A 15 25.69 4.71 9.74
CA SER A 15 26.06 3.47 10.44
C SER A 15 25.54 3.41 11.89
N THR A 16 25.73 4.48 12.66
CA THR A 16 25.29 4.55 14.07
C THR A 16 23.75 4.61 14.18
N LYS A 17 23.06 5.23 13.21
CA LYS A 17 21.59 5.23 13.13
C LYS A 17 21.05 3.84 12.77
N TYR A 18 21.70 3.12 11.85
CA TYR A 18 21.31 1.74 11.49
C TYR A 18 21.50 0.77 12.66
N GLN A 19 22.57 0.92 13.46
CA GLN A 19 22.73 0.16 14.71
C GLN A 19 21.62 0.45 15.74
N GLY A 20 21.10 1.67 15.79
CA GLY A 20 19.95 2.04 16.63
C GLY A 20 18.62 1.44 16.16
N ILE A 21 18.45 1.22 14.85
CA ILE A 21 17.25 0.56 14.27
C ILE A 21 17.22 -0.92 14.68
N ILE A 22 18.36 -1.63 14.62
CA ILE A 22 18.48 -3.03 15.04
C ILE A 22 18.12 -3.20 16.53
N GLN A 23 18.57 -2.29 17.40
CA GLN A 23 18.19 -2.33 18.83
C GLN A 23 16.69 -2.09 19.07
N ASN A 24 15.99 -1.39 18.16
CA ASN A 24 14.57 -1.11 18.28
C ASN A 24 13.68 -2.29 17.80
N LEU A 25 14.19 -3.13 16.88
CA LEU A 25 13.46 -4.30 16.36
C LEU A 25 13.13 -5.33 17.46
N ALA A 26 14.02 -5.54 18.43
CA ALA A 26 13.80 -6.47 19.54
C ALA A 26 12.58 -6.13 20.42
N ASN A 27 12.11 -4.87 20.39
CA ASN A 27 10.95 -4.40 21.14
C ASN A 27 9.67 -4.32 20.31
N LYS A 28 9.73 -4.59 18.99
CA LYS A 28 8.55 -4.50 18.14
C LYS A 28 7.64 -5.71 18.33
N SER A 29 6.35 -5.45 18.47
CA SER A 29 5.35 -6.51 18.52
C SER A 29 5.33 -7.30 17.21
N PRO A 30 5.09 -8.62 17.27
CA PRO A 30 4.88 -9.42 16.07
C PRO A 30 3.60 -9.00 15.36
N ILE A 31 3.58 -9.19 14.04
CA ILE A 31 2.45 -8.84 13.19
C ILE A 31 1.71 -10.13 12.82
N PRO A 32 0.42 -10.27 13.15
CA PRO A 32 -0.35 -11.47 12.84
C PRO A 32 -0.80 -11.45 11.38
N ILE A 33 -0.83 -12.63 10.76
CA ILE A 33 -1.49 -12.84 9.47
C ILE A 33 -2.96 -13.14 9.74
N ARG A 34 -3.86 -12.31 9.22
CA ARG A 34 -5.31 -12.44 9.40
C ARG A 34 -5.97 -12.94 8.12
N HIS A 35 -6.99 -13.76 8.28
CA HIS A 35 -7.80 -14.26 7.18
C HIS A 35 -9.23 -13.76 7.30
N PHE A 36 -9.76 -13.26 6.19
CA PHE A 36 -11.13 -12.75 6.09
C PHE A 36 -11.87 -13.42 4.92
N ASP A 37 -13.20 -13.41 5.02
CA ASP A 37 -14.13 -13.66 3.91
C ASP A 37 -15.20 -12.57 3.92
N PHE A 38 -15.06 -11.61 3.01
CA PHE A 38 -15.95 -10.46 2.90
C PHE A 38 -17.31 -10.78 2.27
N LYS A 39 -17.48 -11.98 1.70
CA LYS A 39 -18.74 -12.44 1.08
C LYS A 39 -19.29 -11.44 0.07
N PHE A 40 -18.44 -11.01 -0.85
CA PHE A 40 -18.78 -9.97 -1.83
C PHE A 40 -20.07 -10.28 -2.58
N ASN A 41 -20.84 -9.22 -2.86
CA ASN A 41 -22.09 -9.31 -3.61
C ASN A 41 -22.08 -8.21 -4.69
N PRO A 42 -22.05 -8.56 -5.99
CA PRO A 42 -22.02 -7.56 -7.05
C PRO A 42 -23.24 -6.63 -7.03
N ALA A 43 -24.39 -7.06 -6.50
CA ALA A 43 -25.61 -6.25 -6.44
C ALA A 43 -25.53 -5.11 -5.39
N GLU A 44 -24.58 -5.17 -4.46
CA GLU A 44 -24.39 -4.17 -3.38
C GLU A 44 -23.38 -3.08 -3.75
N LEU A 45 -22.75 -3.16 -4.93
CA LEU A 45 -21.71 -2.22 -5.34
C LEU A 45 -22.24 -0.78 -5.42
N ASP A 46 -21.59 0.12 -4.69
CA ASP A 46 -21.77 1.56 -4.83
C ASP A 46 -20.77 2.13 -5.85
N GLU A 47 -21.22 2.43 -7.08
CA GLU A 47 -20.39 3.03 -8.11
C GLU A 47 -19.86 4.44 -7.75
N ARG A 48 -20.35 5.03 -6.66
CA ARG A 48 -19.95 6.34 -6.14
C ARG A 48 -19.50 6.24 -4.67
N PHE A 49 -19.03 5.07 -4.26
CA PHE A 49 -18.54 4.74 -2.92
C PHE A 49 -17.72 5.85 -2.27
N PHE A 50 -16.74 6.41 -2.98
CA PHE A 50 -15.87 7.45 -2.46
C PHE A 50 -16.54 8.83 -2.54
N LEU A 51 -17.10 9.28 -1.41
CA LEU A 51 -17.71 10.60 -1.23
C LEU A 51 -18.74 10.98 -2.32
N ASN A 52 -19.54 10.01 -2.77
CA ASN A 52 -20.54 10.18 -3.82
C ASN A 52 -19.94 10.67 -5.16
N LYS A 53 -18.71 10.28 -5.49
CA LYS A 53 -18.04 10.63 -6.74
C LYS A 53 -17.66 9.40 -7.55
N GLU A 54 -18.03 9.39 -8.83
CA GLU A 54 -17.80 8.24 -9.72
C GLU A 54 -16.33 8.12 -10.09
N LEU A 55 -15.66 9.23 -10.47
CA LEU A 55 -14.24 9.18 -10.85
C LEU A 55 -13.32 8.91 -9.65
N ALA A 56 -13.60 9.48 -8.48
CA ALA A 56 -12.80 9.17 -7.29
C ALA A 56 -12.94 7.68 -6.90
N THR A 57 -14.16 7.13 -6.99
CA THR A 57 -14.40 5.70 -6.79
C THR A 57 -13.66 4.85 -7.83
N SER A 58 -13.66 5.26 -9.10
CA SER A 58 -12.94 4.52 -10.15
C SER A 58 -11.42 4.54 -9.96
N TYR A 59 -10.85 5.56 -9.32
CA TYR A 59 -9.45 5.54 -8.89
C TYR A 59 -9.19 4.39 -7.90
N PHE A 60 -10.01 4.23 -6.87
CA PHE A 60 -9.86 3.12 -5.91
C PHE A 60 -10.15 1.75 -6.55
N HIS A 61 -11.09 1.67 -7.50
CA HIS A 61 -11.29 0.45 -8.28
C HIS A 61 -10.07 0.11 -9.14
N ALA A 62 -9.45 1.10 -9.79
CA ALA A 62 -8.19 0.88 -10.49
C ALA A 62 -7.09 0.47 -9.51
N LEU A 63 -6.98 1.14 -8.36
CA LEU A 63 -6.01 0.80 -7.32
C LEU A 63 -6.16 -0.66 -6.87
N SER A 64 -7.38 -1.13 -6.61
CA SER A 64 -7.68 -2.54 -6.29
C SER A 64 -7.18 -3.52 -7.36
N ILE A 65 -7.23 -3.14 -8.64
CA ILE A 65 -6.72 -3.98 -9.74
C ILE A 65 -5.19 -3.94 -9.81
N PHE A 66 -4.58 -2.77 -9.62
CA PHE A 66 -3.13 -2.62 -9.70
C PHE A 66 -2.40 -3.12 -8.45
N LEU A 67 -3.03 -3.05 -7.28
CA LEU A 67 -2.52 -3.56 -6.00
C LEU A 67 -2.12 -5.03 -6.13
N THR A 68 -2.95 -5.87 -6.74
CA THR A 68 -2.62 -7.30 -6.89
C THR A 68 -1.29 -7.55 -7.61
N PHE A 69 -0.92 -6.70 -8.58
CA PHE A 69 0.38 -6.79 -9.25
C PHE A 69 1.52 -6.20 -8.40
N GLY A 70 1.24 -5.11 -7.69
CA GLY A 70 2.19 -4.49 -6.75
C GLY A 70 2.56 -5.46 -5.62
N GLU A 71 1.55 -6.07 -5.00
CA GLU A 71 1.66 -7.05 -3.92
C GLU A 71 2.39 -8.31 -4.40
N ASP A 72 2.16 -8.78 -5.63
CA ASP A 72 2.96 -9.88 -6.21
C ASP A 72 4.46 -9.52 -6.28
N VAL A 73 4.79 -8.28 -6.69
CA VAL A 73 6.18 -7.79 -6.69
C VAL A 73 6.74 -7.70 -5.28
N VAL A 74 5.97 -7.20 -4.32
CA VAL A 74 6.36 -7.14 -2.91
C VAL A 74 6.66 -8.55 -2.40
N ILE A 75 5.75 -9.51 -2.62
CA ILE A 75 5.87 -10.91 -2.18
C ILE A 75 7.11 -11.56 -2.79
N ASP A 76 7.29 -11.47 -4.12
CA ASP A 76 8.40 -12.15 -4.80
C ASP A 76 9.75 -11.52 -4.45
N THR A 77 9.81 -10.19 -4.32
CA THR A 77 11.01 -9.47 -3.88
C THR A 77 11.35 -9.83 -2.43
N ALA A 78 10.36 -9.82 -1.54
CA ALA A 78 10.53 -10.18 -0.14
C ALA A 78 11.00 -11.63 0.00
N ARG A 79 10.40 -12.57 -0.73
CA ARG A 79 10.82 -13.99 -0.73
C ARG A 79 12.25 -14.17 -1.21
N HIS A 80 12.64 -13.48 -2.29
CA HIS A 80 14.01 -13.53 -2.80
C HIS A 80 15.02 -13.05 -1.75
N HIS A 81 14.69 -11.97 -1.05
CA HIS A 81 15.64 -11.30 -0.16
C HIS A 81 15.63 -11.81 1.28
N ARG A 82 14.57 -12.51 1.70
CA ARG A 82 14.37 -12.95 3.10
C ARG A 82 15.54 -13.76 3.65
N ASP A 83 16.13 -14.61 2.82
CA ASP A 83 17.19 -15.51 3.29
C ASP A 83 18.53 -14.79 3.51
N PHE A 84 18.70 -13.57 2.99
CA PHE A 84 19.87 -12.71 3.22
C PHE A 84 19.78 -11.86 4.48
N ILE A 85 18.62 -11.83 5.15
CA ILE A 85 18.41 -11.06 6.39
C ILE A 85 19.08 -11.80 7.55
N GLU A 86 19.86 -11.10 8.36
CA GLU A 86 20.53 -11.66 9.53
C GLU A 86 19.64 -11.57 10.78
N ASP A 87 18.91 -10.46 10.95
CA ASP A 87 18.06 -10.26 12.13
C ASP A 87 16.84 -11.22 12.09
N PRO A 88 16.70 -12.13 13.07
CA PRO A 88 15.62 -13.12 13.08
C PRO A 88 14.24 -12.49 13.31
N ILE A 89 14.15 -11.33 13.97
CA ILE A 89 12.92 -10.57 14.15
C ILE A 89 12.52 -9.88 12.85
N LEU A 90 13.46 -9.22 12.15
CA LEU A 90 13.16 -8.63 10.84
C LEU A 90 12.74 -9.69 9.84
N LYS A 91 13.41 -10.86 9.85
CA LYS A 91 13.06 -12.01 9.01
C LYS A 91 11.65 -12.54 9.30
N GLN A 92 11.24 -12.58 10.57
CA GLN A 92 9.88 -12.96 10.97
C GLN A 92 8.84 -11.92 10.57
N ARG A 93 9.13 -10.62 10.74
CA ARG A 93 8.27 -9.52 10.28
C ARG A 93 8.09 -9.54 8.77
N LEU A 94 9.17 -9.73 7.99
CA LEU A 94 9.10 -9.89 6.54
C LEU A 94 8.27 -11.12 6.14
N THR A 95 8.36 -12.22 6.90
CA THR A 95 7.50 -13.39 6.69
C THR A 95 6.02 -13.09 6.95
N SER A 96 5.73 -12.20 7.91
CA SER A 96 4.36 -11.77 8.22
C SER A 96 3.81 -10.88 7.10
N LEU A 97 4.60 -9.91 6.62
CA LEU A 97 4.31 -9.09 5.44
C LEU A 97 3.98 -9.98 4.23
N ILE A 98 4.84 -10.93 3.86
CA ILE A 98 4.57 -11.88 2.76
C ILE A 98 3.22 -12.60 2.94
N GLY A 99 2.86 -12.91 4.18
CA GLY A 99 1.61 -13.56 4.51
C GLY A 99 0.39 -12.66 4.34
N GLN A 100 0.44 -11.43 4.87
CA GLN A 100 -0.62 -10.44 4.73
C GLN A 100 -0.82 -10.03 3.27
N GLU A 101 0.26 -9.74 2.53
CA GLU A 101 0.17 -9.39 1.10
C GLU A 101 -0.45 -10.49 0.24
N ALA A 102 -0.17 -11.76 0.56
CA ALA A 102 -0.80 -12.87 -0.15
C ALA A 102 -2.33 -12.92 0.09
N ILE A 103 -2.79 -12.47 1.26
CA ILE A 103 -4.22 -12.35 1.56
C ILE A 103 -4.82 -11.08 0.95
N HIS A 104 -4.10 -9.95 0.96
CA HIS A 104 -4.47 -8.73 0.23
C HIS A 104 -4.75 -9.06 -1.25
N SER A 105 -3.78 -9.68 -1.92
CA SER A 105 -3.86 -9.97 -3.36
C SER A 105 -5.02 -10.92 -3.67
N LYS A 106 -5.23 -11.92 -2.81
CA LYS A 106 -6.37 -12.83 -2.95
C LYS A 106 -7.71 -12.08 -2.84
N ILE A 107 -7.88 -11.25 -1.82
CA ILE A 107 -9.15 -10.57 -1.53
C ILE A 107 -9.43 -9.48 -2.56
N HIS A 108 -8.42 -8.71 -2.97
CA HIS A 108 -8.56 -7.74 -4.06
C HIS A 108 -8.90 -8.42 -5.38
N ASN A 109 -8.27 -9.55 -5.73
CA ASN A 109 -8.67 -10.32 -6.90
C ASN A 109 -10.11 -10.80 -6.80
N GLN A 110 -10.55 -11.30 -5.64
CA GLN A 110 -11.93 -11.69 -5.42
C GLN A 110 -12.90 -10.52 -5.64
N PHE A 111 -12.62 -9.33 -5.07
CA PHE A 111 -13.43 -8.13 -5.30
C PHE A 111 -13.45 -7.72 -6.79
N ASN A 112 -12.29 -7.73 -7.44
CA ASN A 112 -12.16 -7.38 -8.86
C ASN A 112 -12.98 -8.34 -9.75
N ASP A 113 -12.95 -9.64 -9.47
CA ASP A 113 -13.63 -10.66 -10.27
C ASP A 113 -15.13 -10.80 -9.94
N GLU A 114 -15.50 -10.83 -8.67
CA GLU A 114 -16.88 -11.09 -8.25
C GLU A 114 -17.75 -9.82 -8.24
N VAL A 115 -17.14 -8.64 -8.13
CA VAL A 115 -17.88 -7.36 -8.03
C VAL A 115 -17.64 -6.47 -9.23
N LEU A 116 -16.40 -6.07 -9.48
CA LEU A 116 -16.12 -5.07 -10.51
C LEU A 116 -16.42 -5.60 -11.91
N LYS A 117 -15.92 -6.80 -12.22
CA LYS A 117 -16.13 -7.44 -13.53
C LYS A 117 -17.61 -7.71 -13.80
N GLU A 118 -18.33 -8.28 -12.84
CA GLU A 118 -19.77 -8.55 -12.94
C GLU A 118 -20.60 -7.28 -13.14
N ASN A 119 -20.16 -6.16 -12.57
CA ASN A 119 -20.79 -4.87 -12.80
C ASN A 119 -20.40 -4.23 -14.14
N GLY A 120 -19.49 -4.79 -14.94
CA GLY A 120 -19.07 -4.25 -16.24
C GLY A 120 -17.88 -3.28 -16.20
N TYR A 121 -17.10 -3.27 -15.11
CA TYR A 121 -15.83 -2.55 -15.10
C TYR A 121 -14.79 -3.27 -15.98
N PRO A 122 -13.86 -2.54 -16.64
CA PRO A 122 -12.91 -3.10 -17.60
C PRO A 122 -11.70 -3.77 -16.91
N VAL A 123 -11.97 -4.69 -15.97
CA VAL A 123 -10.94 -5.37 -15.16
C VAL A 123 -9.90 -6.07 -16.03
N GLU A 124 -10.34 -6.85 -17.01
CA GLU A 124 -9.44 -7.60 -17.89
C GLU A 124 -8.54 -6.70 -18.75
N LEU A 125 -9.07 -5.55 -19.20
CA LEU A 125 -8.28 -4.58 -19.95
C LEU A 125 -7.16 -4.00 -19.08
N LEU A 126 -7.49 -3.59 -17.85
CA LEU A 126 -6.50 -3.03 -16.93
C LEU A 126 -5.48 -4.08 -16.49
N ARG A 127 -5.90 -5.32 -16.21
CA ARG A 127 -5.00 -6.45 -15.95
C ARG A 127 -4.05 -6.72 -17.13
N ALA A 128 -4.55 -6.69 -18.36
CA ALA A 128 -3.70 -6.89 -19.55
C ALA A 128 -2.67 -5.78 -19.73
N ILE A 129 -3.03 -4.53 -19.40
CA ILE A 129 -2.09 -3.39 -19.43
C ILE A 129 -1.06 -3.53 -18.30
N ALA A 130 -1.51 -3.76 -17.06
CA ALA A 130 -0.65 -3.96 -15.90
C ALA A 130 0.31 -5.13 -16.11
N GLY A 131 -0.19 -6.29 -16.55
CA GLY A 131 0.62 -7.47 -16.85
C GLY A 131 1.77 -7.17 -17.79
N LYS A 132 1.55 -6.41 -18.86
CA LYS A 132 2.64 -5.99 -19.78
C LYS A 132 3.65 -5.07 -19.10
N VAL A 133 3.21 -4.10 -18.31
CA VAL A 133 4.11 -3.18 -17.58
C VAL A 133 5.00 -3.96 -16.61
N PHE A 134 4.45 -4.95 -15.92
CA PHE A 134 5.19 -5.75 -14.96
C PHE A 134 6.11 -6.78 -15.64
N GLU A 135 5.60 -7.54 -16.61
CA GLU A 135 6.36 -8.58 -17.34
C GLU A 135 7.56 -8.01 -18.11
N TYR A 136 7.35 -6.91 -18.83
CA TYR A 136 8.37 -6.30 -19.70
C TYR A 136 9.13 -5.15 -19.03
N GLY A 137 8.68 -4.68 -17.86
CA GLY A 137 9.30 -3.61 -17.10
C GLY A 137 9.79 -4.08 -15.74
N ILE A 138 8.90 -4.13 -14.76
CA ILE A 138 9.24 -4.31 -13.33
C ILE A 138 10.07 -5.57 -13.07
N TYR A 139 9.67 -6.73 -13.60
CA TYR A 139 10.38 -7.99 -13.39
C TYR A 139 11.71 -8.10 -14.15
N LYS A 140 12.04 -7.14 -15.02
CA LYS A 140 13.35 -7.05 -15.69
C LYS A 140 14.34 -6.16 -14.94
N LEU A 141 13.89 -5.46 -13.90
CA LEU A 141 14.78 -4.64 -13.08
C LEU A 141 15.75 -5.52 -12.27
N PRO A 142 16.96 -5.05 -11.97
CA PRO A 142 17.86 -5.73 -11.05
C PRO A 142 17.20 -5.95 -9.68
N GLN A 143 17.54 -7.04 -8.99
CA GLN A 143 16.98 -7.38 -7.67
C GLN A 143 17.13 -6.24 -6.66
N SER A 144 18.25 -5.52 -6.67
CA SER A 144 18.45 -4.35 -5.80
C SER A 144 17.47 -3.20 -6.08
N LEU A 145 17.06 -3.03 -7.33
CA LEU A 145 16.07 -2.01 -7.71
C LEU A 145 14.64 -2.50 -7.44
N GLN A 146 14.36 -3.80 -7.56
CA GLN A 146 13.09 -4.38 -7.11
C GLN A 146 12.94 -4.23 -5.58
N LEU A 147 14.00 -4.48 -4.80
CA LEU A 147 14.02 -4.23 -3.36
C LEU A 147 13.73 -2.77 -3.01
N SER A 148 14.31 -1.84 -3.76
CA SER A 148 14.04 -0.41 -3.60
C SER A 148 12.60 -0.03 -3.99
N LEU A 149 12.09 -0.64 -5.06
CA LEU A 149 10.71 -0.45 -5.51
C LEU A 149 9.71 -0.95 -4.47
N MET A 150 9.93 -2.13 -3.89
CA MET A 150 9.15 -2.69 -2.78
C MET A 150 9.07 -1.68 -1.62
N ALA A 151 10.20 -1.18 -1.12
CA ALA A 151 10.20 -0.17 -0.06
C ALA A 151 9.50 1.14 -0.46
N GLY A 152 9.55 1.52 -1.74
CA GLY A 152 8.81 2.67 -2.27
C GLY A 152 7.29 2.45 -2.31
N ILE A 153 6.84 1.26 -2.73
CA ILE A 153 5.41 0.89 -2.77
C ILE A 153 4.83 0.93 -1.35
N GLU A 154 5.46 0.24 -0.41
CA GLU A 154 5.05 0.20 1.00
C GLU A 154 5.00 1.59 1.65
N HIS A 155 5.90 2.49 1.28
CA HIS A 155 5.83 3.88 1.76
C HIS A 155 4.57 4.59 1.25
N TYR A 156 4.22 4.42 -0.03
CA TYR A 156 3.01 5.02 -0.58
C TYR A 156 1.74 4.45 0.04
N THR A 157 1.67 3.13 0.21
CA THR A 157 0.50 2.47 0.80
C THR A 157 0.37 2.80 2.28
N ALA A 158 1.46 2.90 3.04
CA ALA A 158 1.43 3.35 4.42
C ALA A 158 0.98 4.81 4.57
N VAL A 159 1.44 5.72 3.70
CA VAL A 159 0.97 7.12 3.70
C VAL A 159 -0.51 7.21 3.34
N LEU A 160 -0.96 6.43 2.35
CA LEU A 160 -2.38 6.32 2.01
C LEU A 160 -3.20 5.80 3.19
N ALA A 161 -2.72 4.74 3.84
CA ALA A 161 -3.37 4.14 4.99
C ALA A 161 -3.53 5.13 6.15
N GLU A 162 -2.46 5.86 6.49
CA GLU A 162 -2.52 6.90 7.51
C GLU A 162 -3.52 8.00 7.15
N PHE A 163 -3.52 8.47 5.88
CA PHE A 163 -4.51 9.44 5.42
C PHE A 163 -5.94 8.92 5.60
N MET A 164 -6.21 7.69 5.18
CA MET A 164 -7.54 7.09 5.26
C MET A 164 -8.00 6.84 6.70
N MET A 165 -7.06 6.51 7.60
CA MET A 165 -7.31 6.40 9.04
C MET A 165 -7.55 7.76 9.71
N GLN A 166 -7.01 8.85 9.17
CA GLN A 166 -7.30 10.20 9.65
C GLN A 166 -8.64 10.74 9.12
N HIS A 167 -9.14 10.18 8.03
CA HIS A 167 -10.34 10.64 7.32
C HIS A 167 -11.34 9.49 7.10
N GLU A 168 -11.60 8.68 8.13
CA GLU A 168 -12.48 7.51 8.00
C GLU A 168 -13.87 7.86 7.47
N GLU A 169 -14.35 9.08 7.73
CA GLU A 169 -15.62 9.58 7.24
C GLU A 169 -15.73 9.56 5.70
N TYR A 170 -14.61 9.48 4.98
CA TYR A 170 -14.58 9.36 3.52
C TYR A 170 -15.14 8.01 3.04
N LEU A 171 -15.06 6.97 3.87
CA LEU A 171 -15.56 5.61 3.59
C LEU A 171 -16.92 5.34 4.25
N LEU A 172 -17.26 6.06 5.33
CA LEU A 172 -18.48 5.83 6.12
C LEU A 172 -19.76 6.29 5.42
N GLY A 173 -19.66 7.15 4.41
CA GLY A 173 -20.83 7.67 3.68
C GLY A 173 -21.52 6.66 2.76
N SER A 174 -20.82 5.61 2.32
CA SER A 174 -21.35 4.61 1.41
C SER A 174 -22.14 3.52 2.15
N GLN A 175 -23.16 2.96 1.48
CA GLN A 175 -23.89 1.79 1.97
C GLN A 175 -23.22 0.46 1.57
N ASP A 176 -22.15 0.48 0.76
CA ASP A 176 -21.37 -0.71 0.44
C ASP A 176 -20.46 -1.08 1.62
N GLU A 177 -21.01 -1.87 2.54
CA GLU A 177 -20.33 -2.26 3.78
C GLU A 177 -19.15 -3.18 3.53
N ARG A 178 -19.19 -3.98 2.46
CA ARG A 178 -18.15 -4.98 2.15
C ARG A 178 -16.93 -4.32 1.55
N GLN A 179 -17.13 -3.42 0.60
CA GLN A 179 -16.06 -2.62 0.05
C GLN A 179 -15.40 -1.75 1.14
N ARG A 180 -16.22 -1.13 2.01
CA ARG A 180 -15.70 -0.40 3.18
C ARG A 180 -14.86 -1.29 4.09
N ALA A 181 -15.38 -2.46 4.47
CA ALA A 181 -14.69 -3.38 5.36
C ALA A 181 -13.34 -3.85 4.76
N MET A 182 -13.33 -4.21 3.47
CA MET A 182 -12.10 -4.57 2.75
C MET A 182 -11.06 -3.45 2.78
N TRP A 183 -11.44 -2.22 2.43
CA TRP A 183 -10.49 -1.10 2.44
C TRP A 183 -10.00 -0.77 3.85
N MET A 184 -10.87 -0.72 4.85
CA MET A 184 -10.46 -0.43 6.23
C MET A 184 -9.53 -1.51 6.81
N TRP A 185 -9.78 -2.78 6.47
CA TRP A 185 -8.86 -3.88 6.79
C TRP A 185 -7.49 -3.69 6.13
N HIS A 186 -7.47 -3.45 4.82
CA HIS A 186 -6.21 -3.30 4.09
C HIS A 186 -5.39 -2.12 4.66
N MET A 187 -6.00 -0.95 4.88
CA MET A 187 -5.28 0.20 5.45
C MET A 187 -4.72 -0.08 6.86
N LEU A 188 -5.42 -0.88 7.67
CA LEU A 188 -4.89 -1.31 8.97
C LEU A 188 -3.60 -2.14 8.80
N GLU A 189 -3.58 -3.10 7.87
CA GLU A 189 -2.42 -3.98 7.66
C GLU A 189 -1.25 -3.24 6.97
N GLU A 190 -1.50 -2.35 6.00
CA GLU A 190 -0.46 -1.49 5.42
C GLU A 190 0.24 -0.60 6.47
N SER A 191 -0.51 -0.18 7.49
CA SER A 191 0.07 0.56 8.62
C SER A 191 0.95 -0.31 9.53
N GLU A 192 0.73 -1.63 9.55
CA GLU A 192 1.62 -2.60 10.19
C GLU A 192 2.90 -2.85 9.35
N HIS A 193 2.83 -2.70 8.03
CA HIS A 193 3.95 -2.91 7.10
C HIS A 193 4.91 -1.73 7.01
N LYS A 194 4.45 -0.51 7.34
CA LYS A 194 5.11 0.79 7.16
C LYS A 194 6.64 0.81 7.23
N ASP A 195 7.24 0.13 8.21
CA ASP A 195 8.69 0.12 8.43
C ASP A 195 9.41 -1.12 7.86
N ILE A 196 8.72 -2.22 7.59
CA ILE A 196 9.32 -3.53 7.31
C ILE A 196 10.15 -3.49 6.03
N ALA A 197 9.56 -3.11 4.90
CA ALA A 197 10.29 -3.10 3.62
C ALA A 197 11.42 -2.08 3.61
N TYR A 198 11.25 -0.96 4.33
CA TYR A 198 12.30 0.03 4.51
C TYR A 198 13.47 -0.54 5.33
N ASP A 199 13.20 -1.18 6.46
CA ASP A 199 14.21 -1.82 7.31
C ASP A 199 14.98 -2.90 6.53
N VAL A 200 14.28 -3.72 5.71
CA VAL A 200 14.92 -4.71 4.82
C VAL A 200 15.81 -4.05 3.77
N PHE A 201 15.35 -2.96 3.13
CA PHE A 201 16.17 -2.22 2.17
C PHE A 201 17.42 -1.64 2.82
N LEU A 202 17.31 -1.13 4.05
CA LEU A 202 18.43 -0.58 4.79
C LEU A 202 19.45 -1.64 5.18
N GLU A 203 19.01 -2.81 5.66
CA GLU A 203 19.89 -3.91 6.05
C GLU A 203 20.68 -4.46 4.86
N LEU A 204 20.01 -4.68 3.72
CA LEU A 204 20.63 -5.34 2.56
C LEU A 204 21.36 -4.39 1.61
N SER A 205 21.00 -3.11 1.58
CA SER A 205 21.59 -2.13 0.65
C SER A 205 21.95 -0.81 1.29
N GLY A 206 20.99 -0.12 1.90
CA GLY A 206 21.17 1.22 2.48
C GLY A 206 21.59 2.31 1.47
N ASN A 207 21.59 2.04 0.16
CA ASN A 207 22.05 2.97 -0.85
C ASN A 207 21.00 4.05 -1.13
N TYR A 208 21.29 5.30 -0.77
CA TYR A 208 20.37 6.42 -0.91
C TYR A 208 19.87 6.64 -2.35
N TRP A 209 20.75 6.62 -3.35
CA TRP A 209 20.33 6.90 -4.74
C TRP A 209 19.44 5.80 -5.30
N LEU A 210 19.78 4.55 -4.99
CA LEU A 210 18.95 3.40 -5.32
C LEU A 210 17.58 3.51 -4.67
N ARG A 211 17.52 3.91 -3.38
CA ARG A 211 16.29 4.17 -2.63
C ARG A 211 15.39 5.17 -3.36
N ILE A 212 15.96 6.29 -3.80
CA ILE A 212 15.22 7.32 -4.53
C ILE A 212 14.75 6.80 -5.90
N THR A 213 15.56 6.02 -6.62
CA THR A 213 15.16 5.46 -7.92
C THR A 213 13.94 4.54 -7.78
N GLY A 214 13.92 3.62 -6.81
CA GLY A 214 12.76 2.75 -6.57
C GLY A 214 11.51 3.52 -6.16
N PHE A 215 11.66 4.53 -5.29
CA PHE A 215 10.57 5.42 -4.92
C PHE A 215 9.97 6.19 -6.10
N LEU A 216 10.80 6.71 -7.01
CA LEU A 216 10.31 7.40 -8.21
C LEU A 216 9.59 6.44 -9.17
N LEU A 217 10.03 5.19 -9.26
CA LEU A 217 9.32 4.16 -10.01
C LEU A 217 7.96 3.83 -9.37
N ALA A 218 7.88 3.69 -8.03
CA ALA A 218 6.62 3.53 -7.31
C ALA A 218 5.70 4.74 -7.53
N SER A 219 6.25 5.96 -7.53
CA SER A 219 5.51 7.19 -7.83
C SER A 219 4.89 7.15 -9.23
N LEU A 220 5.66 6.71 -10.22
CA LEU A 220 5.21 6.60 -11.60
C LEU A 220 4.07 5.57 -11.74
N THR A 221 4.15 4.43 -11.05
CA THR A 221 3.12 3.39 -11.12
C THR A 221 1.85 3.80 -10.36
N ILE A 222 1.99 4.31 -9.13
CA ILE A 222 0.85 4.63 -8.25
C ILE A 222 0.19 5.96 -8.61
N LEU A 223 0.96 7.04 -8.74
CA LEU A 223 0.39 8.36 -9.06
C LEU A 223 0.15 8.54 -10.57
N GLY A 224 0.89 7.82 -11.41
CA GLY A 224 0.73 7.86 -12.87
C GLY A 224 -0.16 6.74 -13.39
N GLY A 225 0.29 5.49 -13.26
CA GLY A 225 -0.38 4.30 -13.82
C GLY A 225 -1.79 4.07 -13.28
N VAL A 226 -1.98 4.06 -11.96
CA VAL A 226 -3.30 3.89 -11.33
C VAL A 226 -4.21 5.06 -11.69
N SER A 227 -3.72 6.30 -11.67
CA SER A 227 -4.49 7.47 -12.11
C SER A 227 -4.95 7.33 -13.55
N LEU A 228 -4.07 6.91 -14.46
CA LEU A 228 -4.44 6.71 -15.85
C LEU A 228 -5.54 5.65 -15.98
N GLY A 229 -5.41 4.52 -15.29
CA GLY A 229 -6.43 3.47 -15.26
C GLY A 229 -7.77 3.94 -14.68
N GLY A 230 -7.72 4.65 -13.54
CA GLY A 230 -8.89 5.19 -12.85
C GLY A 230 -9.63 6.25 -13.67
N TYR A 231 -8.91 7.11 -14.40
CA TYR A 231 -9.50 8.11 -15.28
C TYR A 231 -10.05 7.52 -16.57
N LEU A 232 -9.41 6.49 -17.12
CA LEU A 232 -9.88 5.80 -18.32
C LEU A 232 -11.14 4.97 -18.04
N MET A 233 -11.21 4.33 -16.88
CA MET A 233 -12.20 3.33 -16.51
C MET A 233 -13.66 3.78 -16.73
N PRO A 234 -14.12 4.95 -16.23
CA PRO A 234 -15.51 5.38 -16.43
C PRO A 234 -15.89 5.63 -17.90
N PHE A 235 -14.95 6.04 -18.76
CA PHE A 235 -15.22 6.24 -20.18
C PHE A 235 -15.31 4.92 -20.95
N VAL A 236 -14.51 3.93 -20.56
CA VAL A 236 -14.62 2.58 -21.13
C VAL A 236 -15.93 1.91 -20.71
N ARG A 237 -16.30 2.05 -19.42
CA ARG A 237 -17.55 1.51 -18.85
C ARG A 237 -18.79 2.21 -19.44
N LYS A 238 -18.78 3.54 -19.51
CA LYS A 238 -19.91 4.38 -19.97
C LYS A 238 -19.41 5.47 -20.93
N PRO A 239 -19.29 5.19 -22.25
CA PRO A 239 -18.81 6.17 -23.22
C PRO A 239 -19.61 7.49 -23.27
N SER A 240 -20.88 7.48 -22.86
CA SER A 240 -21.72 8.68 -22.73
C SER A 240 -21.15 9.72 -21.76
N ASN A 241 -20.24 9.33 -20.86
CA ASN A 241 -19.53 10.24 -19.97
C ASN A 241 -18.69 11.28 -20.73
N LEU A 242 -18.29 11.02 -21.99
CA LEU A 242 -17.56 11.97 -22.83
C LEU A 242 -18.33 13.27 -23.11
N ILE A 243 -19.67 13.23 -23.05
CA ILE A 243 -20.54 14.37 -23.38
C ILE A 243 -21.47 14.76 -22.23
N ASN A 244 -21.32 14.15 -21.04
CA ASN A 244 -22.18 14.37 -19.89
C ASN A 244 -21.65 15.53 -19.02
N PRO A 245 -22.31 16.71 -18.96
CA PRO A 245 -21.81 17.84 -18.19
C PRO A 245 -21.75 17.58 -16.68
N ARG A 246 -22.63 16.72 -16.16
CA ARG A 246 -22.61 16.33 -14.73
C ARG A 246 -21.37 15.50 -14.43
N TYR A 247 -20.98 14.62 -15.35
CA TYR A 247 -19.75 13.85 -15.20
C TYR A 247 -18.51 14.73 -15.35
N MET A 248 -18.50 15.71 -16.25
CA MET A 248 -17.41 16.69 -16.34
C MET A 248 -17.19 17.45 -15.01
N LYS A 249 -18.28 17.78 -14.31
CA LYS A 249 -18.21 18.33 -12.95
C LYS A 249 -17.64 17.32 -11.95
N ASP A 250 -18.09 16.06 -12.01
CA ASP A 250 -17.57 14.97 -11.17
C ASP A 250 -16.06 14.75 -11.37
N ILE A 251 -15.53 14.92 -12.59
CA ILE A 251 -14.08 14.86 -12.86
C ILE A 251 -13.32 15.91 -12.04
N VAL A 252 -13.77 17.16 -12.06
CA VAL A 252 -13.09 18.26 -11.34
C VAL A 252 -13.16 18.02 -9.83
N GLU A 253 -14.33 17.67 -9.31
CA GLU A 253 -14.53 17.41 -7.89
C GLU A 253 -13.73 16.18 -7.41
N SER A 254 -13.75 15.09 -8.18
CA SER A 254 -12.95 13.89 -7.90
C SER A 254 -11.46 14.16 -7.97
N THR A 255 -11.00 14.95 -8.94
CA THR A 255 -9.59 15.34 -9.03
C THR A 255 -9.18 16.15 -7.81
N ALA A 256 -10.05 17.03 -7.30
CA ALA A 256 -9.80 17.75 -6.05
C ALA A 256 -9.79 16.81 -4.83
N LEU A 257 -10.65 15.79 -4.78
CA LEU A 257 -10.64 14.78 -3.72
C LEU A 257 -9.42 13.85 -3.76
N LEU A 258 -8.77 13.67 -4.90
CA LEU A 258 -7.57 12.85 -5.01
C LEU A 258 -6.30 13.68 -4.85
N PHE A 259 -6.23 14.86 -5.47
CA PHE A 259 -5.00 15.64 -5.64
C PHE A 259 -5.09 17.09 -5.15
N GLY A 260 -6.22 17.50 -4.55
CA GLY A 260 -6.34 18.81 -3.91
C GLY A 260 -5.45 18.93 -2.68
N SER A 261 -4.88 20.12 -2.46
CA SER A 261 -3.90 20.36 -1.40
C SER A 261 -4.46 20.33 0.03
N GLU A 262 -5.75 20.60 0.21
CA GLU A 262 -6.35 20.68 1.55
C GLU A 262 -6.99 19.37 2.00
N ARG A 263 -7.74 18.70 1.11
CA ARG A 263 -8.57 17.53 1.44
C ARG A 263 -8.34 16.34 0.52
N GLY A 264 -7.40 16.47 -0.41
CA GLY A 264 -7.13 15.46 -1.42
C GLY A 264 -6.23 14.36 -0.87
N VAL A 265 -6.53 13.10 -1.17
CA VAL A 265 -5.80 11.91 -0.67
C VAL A 265 -4.28 12.06 -0.83
N PHE A 266 -3.82 12.31 -2.06
CA PHE A 266 -2.39 12.47 -2.38
C PHE A 266 -1.94 13.92 -2.32
N GLY A 267 -2.83 14.86 -2.61
CA GLY A 267 -2.49 16.30 -2.63
C GLY A 267 -2.19 16.85 -1.24
N SER A 268 -2.99 16.50 -0.23
CA SER A 268 -2.76 16.92 1.16
C SER A 268 -1.64 16.13 1.84
N SER A 269 -1.47 14.86 1.44
CA SER A 269 -0.38 13.98 1.91
C SER A 269 0.94 14.20 1.16
N PHE A 270 1.01 15.14 0.20
CA PHE A 270 2.15 15.30 -0.71
C PHE A 270 3.46 15.55 0.02
N MET A 271 3.44 16.37 1.07
CA MET A 271 4.66 16.63 1.87
C MET A 271 5.12 15.37 2.61
N HIS A 272 4.19 14.57 3.16
CA HIS A 272 4.50 13.30 3.81
C HIS A 272 5.10 12.29 2.80
N ILE A 273 4.53 12.19 1.60
CA ILE A 273 5.07 11.38 0.50
C ILE A 273 6.53 11.78 0.21
N LEU A 274 6.81 13.09 0.10
CA LEU A 274 8.15 13.60 -0.21
C LEU A 274 9.16 13.46 0.93
N GLU A 275 8.73 13.20 2.17
CA GLU A 275 9.67 12.96 3.27
C GLU A 275 10.61 11.78 3.00
N TYR A 276 10.18 10.80 2.18
CA TYR A 276 11.01 9.67 1.75
C TYR A 276 12.32 10.10 1.06
N LEU A 277 12.34 11.31 0.48
CA LEU A 277 13.53 11.89 -0.15
C LEU A 277 14.55 12.40 0.87
N ARG A 278 14.19 12.58 2.15
CA ARG A 278 15.12 13.06 3.18
C ARG A 278 16.21 12.00 3.44
N PRO A 279 17.51 12.35 3.41
CA PRO A 279 18.58 11.38 3.66
C PRO A 279 18.46 10.64 5.00
N SER A 280 17.98 11.34 6.02
CA SER A 280 17.76 10.80 7.36
C SER A 280 16.35 10.23 7.60
N PHE A 281 15.51 10.10 6.57
CA PHE A 281 14.15 9.57 6.68
C PHE A 281 14.11 8.19 7.35
N HIS A 282 13.06 7.96 8.13
CA HIS A 282 12.61 6.64 8.53
C HIS A 282 11.08 6.64 8.61
N PRO A 283 10.36 5.59 8.21
CA PRO A 283 8.89 5.56 8.26
C PRO A 283 8.32 5.79 9.69
N ASN A 284 9.03 5.31 10.72
CA ASN A 284 8.72 5.60 12.13
C ASN A 284 8.98 7.04 12.60
N ASP A 285 9.44 7.95 11.74
CA ASP A 285 9.44 9.39 12.05
C ASP A 285 7.99 9.92 12.24
N HIS A 286 6.99 9.20 11.70
CA HIS A 286 5.56 9.42 11.93
C HIS A 286 5.04 8.39 12.94
N ASP A 287 4.67 8.83 14.14
CA ASP A 287 4.14 7.95 15.19
C ASP A 287 2.65 7.66 14.95
N THR A 288 2.36 6.43 14.53
CA THR A 288 1.00 5.94 14.29
C THR A 288 0.46 5.07 15.43
N THR A 289 1.17 4.96 16.55
CA THR A 289 0.84 4.01 17.64
C THR A 289 -0.57 4.19 18.18
N ALA A 290 -0.98 5.44 18.44
CA ALA A 290 -2.31 5.74 18.95
C ALA A 290 -3.41 5.41 17.94
N TYR A 291 -3.20 5.75 16.66
CA TYR A 291 -4.12 5.39 15.58
C TYR A 291 -4.25 3.88 15.44
N MET A 292 -3.12 3.16 15.46
CA MET A 292 -3.12 1.69 15.39
C MET A 292 -3.90 1.05 16.53
N ALA A 293 -3.74 1.53 17.76
CA ALA A 293 -4.49 1.03 18.90
C ALA A 293 -6.01 1.25 18.73
N TYR A 294 -6.41 2.46 18.32
CA TYR A 294 -7.81 2.78 18.04
C TYR A 294 -8.41 1.90 16.94
N TYR A 295 -7.72 1.77 15.81
CA TYR A 295 -8.23 0.99 14.68
C TYR A 295 -8.23 -0.51 14.93
N LYS A 296 -7.27 -1.05 15.69
CA LYS A 296 -7.32 -2.45 16.13
C LYS A 296 -8.57 -2.71 16.96
N GLU A 297 -8.88 -1.83 17.91
CA GLU A 297 -10.12 -1.96 18.70
C GLU A 297 -11.38 -1.82 17.82
N ARG A 298 -11.45 -0.75 17.02
CA ARG A 298 -12.59 -0.44 16.15
C ARG A 298 -12.88 -1.52 15.10
N LEU A 299 -11.84 -2.13 14.55
CA LEU A 299 -11.98 -3.07 13.44
C LEU A 299 -11.98 -4.52 13.90
N LEU A 300 -11.17 -4.88 14.91
CA LEU A 300 -10.89 -6.28 15.27
C LEU A 300 -11.50 -6.72 16.61
N ASN A 301 -12.22 -5.85 17.35
CA ASN A 301 -12.90 -6.28 18.58
C ASN A 301 -13.86 -7.46 18.28
N PRO A 302 -13.73 -8.64 18.92
CA PRO A 302 -14.50 -9.83 18.55
C PRO A 302 -16.03 -9.68 18.61
N GLU A 303 -16.55 -8.77 19.43
CA GLU A 303 -17.98 -8.57 19.64
C GLU A 303 -18.52 -7.37 18.84
N THR A 304 -17.76 -6.27 18.76
CA THR A 304 -18.24 -4.99 18.21
C THR A 304 -17.44 -4.49 17.00
N GLY A 305 -16.36 -5.17 16.64
CA GLY A 305 -15.45 -4.78 15.57
C GLY A 305 -16.12 -4.82 14.20
N LEU A 306 -15.81 -3.83 13.35
CA LEU A 306 -16.36 -3.74 12.00
C LEU A 306 -16.02 -4.98 11.15
N LEU A 307 -14.87 -5.62 11.39
CA LEU A 307 -14.41 -6.78 10.62
C LEU A 307 -14.82 -8.12 11.23
N SER A 308 -15.41 -8.13 12.42
CA SER A 308 -15.77 -9.36 13.16
C SER A 308 -16.72 -10.29 12.39
N PRO A 309 -17.70 -9.79 11.61
CA PRO A 309 -18.55 -10.66 10.77
C PRO A 309 -17.82 -11.39 9.63
N TYR A 310 -16.61 -10.92 9.27
CA TYR A 310 -15.81 -11.42 8.15
C TYR A 310 -14.56 -12.19 8.60
N PHE A 311 -14.19 -12.09 9.88
CA PHE A 311 -12.97 -12.68 10.42
C PHE A 311 -13.05 -14.20 10.48
N LEU A 312 -12.00 -14.88 9.98
CA LEU A 312 -11.92 -16.33 9.98
C LEU A 312 -10.91 -16.85 11.00
N LYS A 313 -9.67 -16.33 10.97
CA LYS A 313 -8.57 -16.75 11.84
C LYS A 313 -7.42 -15.77 11.76
N GLU A 314 -6.57 -15.79 12.78
CA GLU A 314 -5.26 -15.14 12.75
C GLU A 314 -4.17 -16.08 13.30
N PHE A 315 -2.92 -15.86 12.89
CA PHE A 315 -1.77 -16.53 13.48
C PHE A 315 -0.50 -15.68 13.30
N VAL A 316 0.48 -15.89 14.17
CA VAL A 316 1.79 -15.22 14.10
C VAL A 316 2.85 -16.23 13.67
N PRO A 317 3.60 -16.00 12.58
CA PRO A 317 4.74 -16.85 12.23
C PRO A 317 5.77 -16.91 13.37
N PRO A 318 6.33 -18.08 13.71
CA PRO A 318 7.34 -18.17 14.76
C PRO A 318 8.65 -17.49 14.34
N VAL A 319 9.35 -16.88 15.29
CA VAL A 319 10.74 -16.44 15.09
C VAL A 319 11.61 -17.69 14.85
N ARG A 320 12.30 -17.74 13.71
CA ARG A 320 13.24 -18.82 13.38
C ARG A 320 14.66 -18.28 13.52
N ALA A 321 15.54 -19.04 14.16
CA ALA A 321 16.96 -18.74 14.16
C ALA A 321 17.48 -18.71 12.71
N ALA A 322 18.42 -17.83 12.40
CA ALA A 322 19.15 -17.90 11.14
C ALA A 322 19.79 -19.30 11.03
N THR A 323 19.51 -20.01 9.95
CA THR A 323 20.18 -21.28 9.66
C THR A 323 21.68 -20.98 9.51
N ALA A 324 22.48 -21.56 10.41
CA ALA A 324 23.92 -21.38 10.50
C ALA A 324 24.66 -21.85 9.23
#